data_AF-A0A9E2RH60-F1
#
_entry.id   AF-A0A9E2RH60-F1
#
_cell.length_a   1.000
_cell.length_b   1.000
_cell.length_c   1.000
_cell.angle_alpha   90.00
_cell.angle_beta   90.00
_cell.angle_gamma   90.00
#
_symmetry.space_group_name_H-M   'P 1'
#
loop_
_entity.id
_entity.type
_entity.pdbx_description
1 polymer ?
#
loop_
_entity_poly.entity_id
_entity_poly.type
_entity_poly.pdbx_seq_one_letter_code
_entity_poly.pdbx_strand_id
1 'polypeptide(L)'
;MTINGLVQIGLYFVVLIALVKPLGWYMARVYEGQACGLDRVVGPLERLVYRLCGVRQTEEMDWKTYGIAMLLFNAMGLVALYALQRLQGFLPLNPAGLGIVTTDLAFDTAASFSTNTNWQAYGGETTLSHLTQMLGITVQNFVSAATGMAILVVLIRGLARRSALTIGNFWTDLVRSTLYILLPLALLLSLLLVSQGVVQTFASYQTVTLLQPASYAKPVTDASGQPVLDGQGQPKTEPATAVEQVLAVGPAASQIAIKQLGTNGGGFFNVNSAHPFENPTPWSNFLQVLAILLVPAALCYTFGMMVGDTRQ
;
A
#
# COMPACT_ATOMS: atom_id res chain seq x y z
N MET A 1 -29.95 -11.35 8.16
CA MET A 1 -29.06 -10.31 8.70
C MET A 1 -29.48 -9.97 10.11
N THR A 2 -28.54 -9.76 11.03
CA THR A 2 -28.84 -9.31 12.40
C THR A 2 -29.05 -7.79 12.43
N ILE A 3 -29.77 -7.27 13.43
CA ILE A 3 -29.93 -5.80 13.64
C ILE A 3 -28.57 -5.12 13.77
N ASN A 4 -27.63 -5.76 14.49
CA ASN A 4 -26.26 -5.27 14.64
C ASN A 4 -25.57 -5.09 13.28
N GLY A 5 -25.65 -6.08 12.38
CA GLY A 5 -25.07 -5.97 11.04
C GLY A 5 -25.68 -4.83 10.21
N LEU A 6 -27.00 -4.62 10.30
CA LEU A 6 -27.66 -3.49 9.62
C LEU A 6 -27.18 -2.14 10.17
N VAL A 7 -27.02 -2.02 11.49
CA VAL A 7 -26.51 -0.80 12.14
C VAL A 7 -25.06 -0.51 11.72
N GLN A 8 -24.19 -1.53 11.68
CA GLN A 8 -22.80 -1.37 11.23
C GLN A 8 -22.72 -0.90 9.77
N ILE A 9 -23.50 -1.50 8.88
CA ILE A 9 -23.56 -1.10 7.47
C ILE A 9 -24.09 0.34 7.33
N GLY A 10 -25.16 0.68 8.06
CA GLY A 10 -25.71 2.03 8.07
C GLY A 10 -24.70 3.07 8.55
N LEU A 11 -24.05 2.80 9.68
CA LEU A 11 -23.00 3.67 10.23
C LEU A 11 -21.85 3.85 9.23
N TYR A 12 -21.41 2.76 8.60
CA TYR A 12 -20.35 2.79 7.59
C TYR A 12 -20.69 3.73 6.44
N PHE A 13 -21.86 3.57 5.82
CA PHE A 13 -22.27 4.40 4.68
C PHE A 13 -22.49 5.86 5.07
N VAL A 14 -23.03 6.13 6.27
CA VAL A 14 -23.19 7.51 6.77
C VAL A 14 -21.83 8.20 6.88
N VAL A 15 -20.83 7.54 7.48
CA VAL A 15 -19.48 8.10 7.62
C VAL A 15 -18.81 8.26 6.26
N LEU A 16 -18.88 7.24 5.39
CA LEU A 16 -18.30 7.29 4.04
C LEU A 16 -18.88 8.47 3.24
N ILE A 17 -20.21 8.57 3.14
CA ILE A 17 -20.89 9.62 2.36
C ILE A 17 -20.60 11.01 2.92
N ALA A 18 -20.50 11.15 4.25
CA ALA A 18 -20.13 12.41 4.89
C ALA A 18 -18.73 12.88 4.50
N LEU A 19 -17.79 11.96 4.25
CA LEU A 19 -16.41 12.27 3.87
C LEU A 19 -16.20 12.42 2.35
N VAL A 20 -17.06 11.82 1.52
CA VAL A 20 -16.97 11.85 0.05
C VAL A 20 -16.95 13.28 -0.50
N LYS A 21 -17.90 14.13 -0.09
CA LYS A 21 -18.00 15.51 -0.59
C LYS A 21 -16.79 16.38 -0.23
N PRO A 22 -16.37 16.48 1.05
CA PRO A 22 -15.22 17.32 1.39
C PRO A 22 -13.93 16.83 0.73
N LEU A 23 -13.70 15.51 0.69
CA LEU A 23 -12.51 14.97 0.05
C LEU A 23 -12.54 15.14 -1.48
N GLY A 24 -13.67 14.86 -2.12
CA GLY A 24 -13.82 15.01 -3.57
C GLY A 24 -13.69 16.47 -4.02
N TRP A 25 -14.27 17.41 -3.27
CA TRP A 25 -14.07 18.84 -3.49
C TRP A 25 -12.59 19.23 -3.37
N TYR A 26 -11.90 18.73 -2.35
CA TYR A 26 -10.47 18.99 -2.14
C TYR A 26 -9.64 18.43 -3.30
N MET A 27 -9.88 17.18 -3.71
CA MET A 27 -9.16 16.54 -4.82
C MET A 27 -9.38 17.27 -6.15
N ALA A 28 -10.61 17.72 -6.45
CA ALA A 28 -10.88 18.52 -7.65
C ALA A 28 -10.00 19.79 -7.70
N ARG A 29 -9.90 20.51 -6.58
CA ARG A 29 -9.03 21.70 -6.47
C ARG A 29 -7.56 21.38 -6.68
N VAL A 30 -7.07 20.27 -6.11
CA VAL A 30 -5.69 19.79 -6.30
C VAL A 30 -5.40 19.53 -7.78
N TYR A 31 -6.29 18.82 -8.49
CA TYR A 31 -6.10 18.49 -9.90
C TYR A 31 -6.31 19.66 -10.86
N GLU A 32 -7.08 20.66 -10.47
CA GLU A 32 -7.25 21.93 -11.20
C GLU A 32 -6.16 22.96 -10.87
N GLY A 33 -5.29 22.69 -9.89
CA GLY A 33 -4.25 23.63 -9.46
C GLY A 33 -4.79 24.86 -8.73
N GLN A 34 -5.98 24.75 -8.14
CA GLN A 34 -6.55 25.76 -7.28
C GLN A 34 -5.94 25.67 -5.88
N ALA A 35 -5.91 26.80 -5.14
CA ALA A 35 -5.45 26.80 -3.76
C ALA A 35 -6.29 25.83 -2.90
N CYS A 36 -5.64 24.88 -2.23
CA CYS A 36 -6.25 23.82 -1.43
C CYS A 36 -5.83 23.88 0.06
N GLY A 37 -5.05 24.90 0.45
CA GLY A 37 -4.63 25.16 1.84
C GLY A 37 -3.35 24.41 2.22
N LEU A 38 -3.20 23.16 1.80
CA LEU A 38 -1.97 22.37 1.97
C LEU A 38 -0.80 22.90 1.11
N ASP A 39 -1.06 23.73 0.09
CA ASP A 39 -0.03 24.30 -0.80
C ASP A 39 1.05 25.09 -0.05
N ARG A 40 0.71 25.69 1.09
CA ARG A 40 1.69 26.44 1.89
C ARG A 40 2.72 25.53 2.55
N VAL A 41 2.30 24.32 2.94
CA VAL A 41 3.13 23.35 3.66
C VAL A 41 3.83 22.41 2.68
N VAL A 42 3.10 21.90 1.69
CA VAL A 42 3.58 20.88 0.73
C VAL A 42 4.20 21.53 -0.52
N GLY A 43 3.81 22.75 -0.87
CA GLY A 43 4.28 23.43 -2.09
C GLY A 43 5.80 23.61 -2.19
N PRO A 44 6.56 23.88 -1.10
CA PRO A 44 8.02 23.87 -1.16
C PRO A 44 8.58 22.50 -1.59
N LEU A 45 8.01 21.41 -1.08
CA LEU A 45 8.41 20.05 -1.44
C LEU A 45 8.02 19.71 -2.89
N GLU A 46 6.81 20.07 -3.32
CA GLU A 46 6.37 19.94 -4.72
C GLU A 46 7.34 20.65 -5.68
N ARG A 47 7.71 21.91 -5.39
CA ARG A 47 8.68 22.68 -6.20
C ARG A 47 10.06 22.06 -6.20
N LEU A 48 10.50 21.47 -5.08
CA LEU A 48 11.77 20.77 -4.99
C LEU A 48 11.75 19.52 -5.88
N VAL A 49 10.72 18.69 -5.78
CA VAL A 49 10.55 17.49 -6.61
C VAL A 49 10.55 17.88 -8.09
N TYR A 50 9.78 18.89 -8.48
CA TYR A 50 9.75 19.36 -9.86
C TYR A 50 11.11 19.87 -10.34
N ARG A 51 11.86 20.59 -9.51
CA ARG A 51 13.20 21.05 -9.86
C ARG A 51 14.20 19.90 -10.03
N LEU A 52 14.18 18.91 -9.13
CA LEU A 52 15.09 17.76 -9.18
C LEU A 52 14.79 16.83 -10.36
N CYS A 53 13.50 16.64 -10.68
CA CYS A 53 13.07 15.78 -11.78
C CYS A 53 12.94 16.52 -13.12
N GLY A 54 13.20 17.84 -13.17
CA GLY A 54 13.06 18.66 -14.37
C GLY A 54 11.60 18.80 -14.86
N VAL A 55 10.61 18.61 -13.98
CA VAL A 55 9.19 18.68 -14.33
C VAL A 55 8.76 20.14 -14.48
N ARG A 56 8.20 20.48 -15.63
CA ARG A 56 7.62 21.80 -15.91
C ARG A 56 6.11 21.68 -15.90
N GLN A 57 5.48 22.27 -14.88
CA GLN A 57 4.02 22.21 -14.69
C GLN A 57 3.23 22.78 -15.88
N THR A 58 3.79 23.75 -16.59
CA THR A 58 3.15 24.43 -17.73
C THR A 58 3.23 23.65 -19.03
N GLU A 59 4.04 22.59 -19.09
CA GLU A 59 4.15 21.75 -20.29
C GLU A 59 3.03 20.72 -20.30
N GLU A 60 2.05 20.93 -21.17
CA GLU A 60 0.94 20.02 -21.41
C GLU A 60 1.35 18.90 -22.38
N MET A 61 0.80 17.71 -22.18
CA MET A 61 1.07 16.50 -22.95
C MET A 61 -0.16 16.10 -23.78
N ASP A 62 0.07 15.56 -24.97
CA ASP A 62 -0.94 14.79 -25.69
C ASP A 62 -1.11 13.40 -25.05
N TRP A 63 -2.08 12.61 -25.52
CA TRP A 63 -2.34 11.28 -24.97
C TRP A 63 -1.20 10.28 -25.16
N LYS A 64 -0.42 10.42 -26.24
CA LYS A 64 0.68 9.50 -26.53
C LYS A 64 1.83 9.76 -25.58
N THR A 65 2.24 11.02 -25.43
CA THR A 65 3.30 11.43 -24.50
C THR A 65 2.91 11.09 -23.07
N TYR A 66 1.66 11.35 -22.67
CA TYR A 66 1.16 11.01 -21.34
C TYR A 66 1.20 9.50 -21.09
N GLY A 67 0.68 8.71 -22.04
CA GLY A 67 0.64 7.25 -21.95
C GLY A 67 2.05 6.62 -21.90
N ILE A 68 2.97 7.10 -22.73
CA ILE A 68 4.37 6.64 -22.73
C ILE A 68 5.05 7.00 -21.40
N ALA A 69 4.88 8.22 -20.89
CA ALA A 69 5.45 8.64 -19.61
C ALA A 69 4.96 7.74 -18.46
N MET A 70 3.66 7.43 -18.45
CA MET A 70 3.06 6.51 -17.47
C MET A 70 3.65 5.09 -17.57
N LEU A 71 3.75 4.53 -18.78
CA LEU A 71 4.28 3.17 -18.97
C LEU A 71 5.76 3.08 -18.58
N LEU A 72 6.57 4.06 -18.97
CA LEU A 72 8.00 4.11 -18.61
C LEU A 72 8.19 4.23 -17.10
N PHE A 73 7.39 5.08 -16.44
CA PHE A 73 7.47 5.25 -14.99
C PHE A 73 7.14 3.94 -14.24
N ASN A 74 6.09 3.23 -14.65
CA ASN A 74 5.73 1.95 -14.03
C ASN A 74 6.75 0.86 -14.33
N ALA A 75 7.30 0.80 -15.54
CA ALA A 75 8.38 -0.12 -15.89
C ALA A 75 9.64 0.13 -15.05
N MET A 76 10.01 1.40 -14.83
CA MET A 76 11.11 1.75 -13.94
C MET A 76 10.84 1.35 -12.49
N GLY A 77 9.61 1.55 -12.00
CA GLY A 77 9.19 1.12 -10.67
C GLY A 77 9.33 -0.39 -10.48
N LEU A 78 8.86 -1.17 -11.45
CA LEU A 78 8.98 -2.63 -11.46
C LEU A 78 10.44 -3.06 -11.40
N VAL A 79 11.30 -2.50 -12.27
CA VAL A 79 12.74 -2.82 -12.29
C VAL A 79 13.41 -2.45 -10.98
N ALA A 80 13.06 -1.30 -10.39
CA ALA A 80 13.60 -0.86 -9.11
C ALA A 80 13.21 -1.80 -7.95
N LEU A 81 11.94 -2.20 -7.87
CA LEU A 81 11.48 -3.14 -6.84
C LEU A 81 12.07 -4.54 -7.04
N TYR A 82 12.17 -5.01 -8.29
CA TYR A 82 12.87 -6.26 -8.61
C TYR A 82 14.32 -6.21 -8.13
N ALA A 83 15.06 -5.15 -8.49
CA ALA A 83 16.45 -4.98 -8.08
C ALA A 83 16.60 -4.92 -6.55
N LEU A 84 15.72 -4.20 -5.85
CA LEU A 84 15.75 -4.08 -4.39
C LEU A 84 15.62 -5.46 -3.71
N GLN A 85 14.69 -6.30 -4.16
CA GLN A 85 14.52 -7.66 -3.66
C GLN A 85 15.73 -8.56 -3.98
N ARG A 86 16.32 -8.41 -5.16
CA ARG A 86 17.51 -9.16 -5.59
C ARG A 86 18.79 -8.74 -4.86
N LEU A 87 18.82 -7.53 -4.31
CA LEU A 87 19.94 -6.99 -3.54
C LEU A 87 19.70 -7.02 -2.04
N GLN A 88 18.49 -7.35 -1.58
CA GLN A 88 18.03 -7.27 -0.19
C GLN A 88 19.02 -7.85 0.82
N GLY A 89 19.63 -9.00 0.52
CA GLY A 89 20.58 -9.67 1.43
C GLY A 89 21.81 -8.84 1.80
N PHE A 90 22.14 -7.81 1.01
CA PHE A 90 23.28 -6.91 1.25
C PHE A 90 22.88 -5.53 1.78
N LEU A 91 21.58 -5.25 1.85
CA LEU A 91 21.06 -3.93 2.18
C LEU A 91 20.82 -3.77 3.69
N PRO A 92 20.88 -2.52 4.22
CA PRO A 92 20.63 -2.26 5.63
C PRO A 92 19.16 -2.48 6.01
N LEU A 93 18.82 -2.30 7.29
CA LEU A 93 17.48 -2.55 7.85
C LEU A 93 16.97 -3.97 7.52
N ASN A 94 17.84 -4.95 7.71
CA ASN A 94 17.55 -6.37 7.62
C ASN A 94 17.91 -7.10 8.93
N PRO A 95 17.23 -6.78 10.05
CA PRO A 95 17.60 -7.31 11.37
C PRO A 95 17.43 -8.83 11.48
N ALA A 96 16.54 -9.42 10.67
CA ALA A 96 16.32 -10.86 10.61
C ALA A 96 17.30 -11.59 9.68
N GLY A 97 18.23 -10.88 9.03
CA GLY A 97 19.24 -11.49 8.15
C GLY A 97 18.64 -12.23 6.95
N LEU A 98 17.51 -11.75 6.43
CA LEU A 98 16.80 -12.41 5.32
C LEU A 98 17.64 -12.39 4.04
N GLY A 99 17.67 -13.52 3.35
CA GLY A 99 18.46 -13.71 2.14
C GLY A 99 17.92 -12.95 0.92
N ILE A 100 18.56 -13.21 -0.22
CA ILE A 100 18.13 -12.70 -1.52
C ILE A 100 16.85 -13.43 -1.94
N VAL A 101 15.80 -12.68 -2.28
CA VAL A 101 14.53 -13.21 -2.80
C VAL A 101 14.77 -13.84 -4.16
N THR A 102 14.27 -15.06 -4.44
CA THR A 102 14.47 -15.79 -5.70
C THR A 102 13.96 -15.01 -6.92
N THR A 103 14.47 -15.32 -8.13
CA THR A 103 14.25 -14.49 -9.32
C THR A 103 12.79 -14.46 -9.76
N ASP A 104 12.13 -15.62 -9.70
CA ASP A 104 10.72 -15.81 -9.99
C ASP A 104 9.83 -15.04 -9.01
N LEU A 105 10.06 -15.19 -7.71
CA LEU A 105 9.29 -14.51 -6.67
C LEU A 105 9.52 -12.99 -6.68
N ALA A 106 10.75 -12.55 -6.91
CA ALA A 106 11.08 -11.13 -7.01
C ALA A 106 10.38 -10.48 -8.20
N PHE A 107 10.31 -11.17 -9.34
CA PHE A 107 9.61 -10.68 -10.53
C PHE A 107 8.10 -10.64 -10.31
N ASP A 108 7.51 -11.72 -9.80
CA ASP A 108 6.08 -11.80 -9.48
C ASP A 108 5.66 -10.68 -8.51
N THR A 109 6.40 -10.52 -7.42
CA THR A 109 6.16 -9.46 -6.42
C THR A 109 6.33 -8.07 -7.06
N ALA A 110 7.37 -7.84 -7.87
CA ALA A 110 7.58 -6.55 -8.51
C ALA A 110 6.45 -6.20 -9.49
N ALA A 111 6.06 -7.14 -10.35
CA ALA A 111 4.96 -6.96 -11.28
C ALA A 111 3.64 -6.72 -10.53
N SER A 112 3.39 -7.47 -9.45
CA SER A 112 2.14 -7.37 -8.72
C SER A 112 1.95 -6.03 -8.01
N PHE A 113 2.99 -5.51 -7.36
CA PHE A 113 2.92 -4.22 -6.68
C PHE A 113 2.93 -3.04 -7.65
N SER A 114 3.66 -3.13 -8.76
CA SER A 114 3.61 -2.09 -9.81
C SER A 114 2.28 -2.08 -10.58
N THR A 115 1.52 -3.16 -10.57
CA THR A 115 0.17 -3.24 -11.18
C THR A 115 -0.95 -2.98 -10.18
N ASN A 116 -0.64 -2.49 -8.96
CA ASN A 116 -1.61 -2.23 -7.89
C ASN A 116 -2.43 -3.47 -7.46
N THR A 117 -1.92 -4.69 -7.74
CA THR A 117 -2.62 -5.95 -7.43
C THR A 117 -2.21 -6.50 -6.08
N ASN A 118 -0.90 -6.41 -5.78
CA ASN A 118 -0.28 -6.87 -4.55
C ASN A 118 -0.63 -8.31 -4.14
N TRP A 119 -0.66 -9.20 -5.11
CA TRP A 119 -0.55 -10.63 -4.92
C TRP A 119 0.70 -10.99 -4.08
N GLN A 120 0.55 -11.97 -3.20
CA GLN A 120 1.60 -12.41 -2.29
C GLN A 120 1.68 -13.95 -2.31
N ALA A 121 2.70 -14.49 -3.00
CA ALA A 121 3.07 -15.89 -2.92
C ALA A 121 4.14 -16.16 -1.84
N TYR A 122 4.21 -15.29 -0.82
CA TYR A 122 5.25 -15.31 0.21
C TYR A 122 4.73 -14.84 1.56
N GLY A 123 5.40 -15.26 2.65
CA GLY A 123 5.20 -14.69 3.98
C GLY A 123 6.09 -13.47 4.17
N GLY A 124 5.49 -12.30 4.35
CA GLY A 124 6.24 -11.03 4.40
C GLY A 124 7.32 -11.01 5.49
N GLU A 125 7.01 -11.56 6.66
CA GLU A 125 7.90 -11.66 7.81
C GLU A 125 9.05 -12.66 7.66
N THR A 126 8.97 -13.58 6.71
CA THR A 126 10.00 -14.59 6.44
C THR A 126 10.78 -14.33 5.15
N THR A 127 10.32 -13.40 4.32
CA THR A 127 10.85 -13.22 2.96
C THR A 127 11.40 -11.83 2.70
N LEU A 128 10.74 -10.77 3.19
CA LEU A 128 11.12 -9.38 2.87
C LEU A 128 11.71 -8.67 4.09
N SER A 129 12.82 -7.96 3.88
CA SER A 129 13.44 -7.13 4.91
C SER A 129 12.63 -5.85 5.15
N HIS A 130 12.88 -5.17 6.28
CA HIS A 130 12.23 -3.90 6.61
C HIS A 130 12.50 -2.85 5.52
N LEU A 131 13.71 -2.82 4.97
CA LEU A 131 14.04 -1.90 3.88
C LEU A 131 13.22 -2.18 2.63
N THR A 132 13.09 -3.45 2.24
CA THR A 132 12.35 -3.81 1.02
C THR A 132 10.86 -3.51 1.16
N GLN A 133 10.29 -3.78 2.34
CA GLN A 133 8.92 -3.41 2.68
C GLN A 133 8.73 -1.88 2.65
N MET A 134 9.69 -1.11 3.18
CA MET A 134 9.60 0.35 3.28
C MET A 134 9.90 1.08 1.96
N LEU A 135 11.03 0.81 1.33
CA LEU A 135 11.48 1.53 0.12
C LEU A 135 10.99 0.90 -1.18
N GLY A 136 10.62 -0.38 -1.16
CA GLY A 136 10.11 -1.08 -2.32
C GLY A 136 8.60 -1.12 -2.31
N ILE A 137 8.05 -1.96 -1.44
CA ILE A 137 6.63 -2.26 -1.37
C ILE A 137 5.80 -1.01 -1.08
N THR A 138 6.12 -0.27 -0.01
CA THR A 138 5.35 0.92 0.36
C THR A 138 5.43 2.01 -0.70
N VAL A 139 6.59 2.21 -1.35
CA VAL A 139 6.72 3.17 -2.46
C VAL A 139 5.86 2.76 -3.64
N GLN A 140 5.89 1.47 -4.04
CA GLN A 140 4.98 0.96 -5.08
C GLN A 140 3.53 1.22 -4.72
N ASN A 141 3.14 1.02 -3.44
CA ASN A 141 1.75 1.23 -3.02
C ASN A 141 1.26 2.68 -3.22
N PHE A 142 2.16 3.66 -3.09
CA PHE A 142 1.82 5.05 -3.38
C PHE A 142 1.73 5.30 -4.88
N VAL A 143 2.75 4.87 -5.63
CA VAL A 143 2.90 5.29 -7.03
C VAL A 143 1.99 4.53 -7.98
N SER A 144 1.62 3.28 -7.67
CA SER A 144 0.64 2.50 -8.42
C SER A 144 -0.77 3.12 -8.28
N ALA A 145 -1.18 3.45 -7.05
CA ALA A 145 -2.43 4.13 -6.76
C ALA A 145 -2.47 5.54 -7.38
N ALA A 146 -1.40 6.33 -7.21
CA ALA A 146 -1.28 7.66 -7.81
C ALA A 146 -1.34 7.61 -9.35
N THR A 147 -0.77 6.58 -9.97
CA THR A 147 -0.89 6.35 -11.43
C THR A 147 -2.35 6.13 -11.82
N GLY A 148 -3.08 5.26 -11.11
CA GLY A 148 -4.51 5.03 -11.37
C GLY A 148 -5.35 6.30 -11.24
N MET A 149 -5.09 7.10 -10.21
CA MET A 149 -5.75 8.40 -10.01
C MET A 149 -5.42 9.38 -11.15
N ALA A 150 -4.16 9.45 -11.58
CA ALA A 150 -3.73 10.30 -12.68
C ALA A 150 -4.44 9.95 -14.01
N ILE A 151 -4.57 8.64 -14.31
CA ILE A 151 -5.30 8.17 -15.49
C ILE A 151 -6.79 8.52 -15.41
N LEU A 152 -7.42 8.38 -14.24
CA LEU A 152 -8.81 8.81 -14.07
C LEU A 152 -8.95 10.31 -14.34
N VAL A 153 -8.06 11.14 -13.79
CA VAL A 153 -8.10 12.60 -13.99
C VAL A 153 -7.92 12.98 -15.46
N VAL A 154 -7.07 12.27 -16.19
CA VAL A 154 -6.95 12.42 -17.64
C VAL A 154 -8.27 12.09 -18.35
N LEU A 155 -8.94 11.01 -17.98
CA LEU A 155 -10.25 10.66 -18.54
C LEU A 155 -11.26 11.77 -18.27
N ILE A 156 -11.30 12.30 -17.04
CA ILE A 156 -12.17 13.42 -16.65
C ILE A 156 -11.88 14.64 -17.53
N ARG A 157 -10.60 15.03 -17.68
CA ARG A 157 -10.19 16.16 -18.54
C ARG A 157 -10.55 15.93 -20.00
N GLY A 158 -10.42 14.71 -20.51
CA GLY A 158 -10.80 14.34 -21.87
C GLY A 158 -12.30 14.47 -22.14
N LEU A 159 -13.14 14.23 -21.13
CA LEU A 159 -14.60 14.43 -21.22
C LEU A 159 -15.01 15.91 -21.04
N ALA A 160 -14.32 16.65 -20.16
CA ALA A 160 -14.65 18.02 -19.83
C ALA A 160 -14.17 19.05 -20.87
N ARG A 161 -12.95 18.87 -21.41
CA ARG A 161 -12.34 19.81 -22.36
C ARG A 161 -12.96 19.64 -23.75
N ARG A 162 -13.20 20.75 -24.46
CA ARG A 162 -13.73 20.77 -25.83
C ARG A 162 -12.64 21.13 -26.82
N SER A 163 -12.42 20.28 -27.83
CA SER A 163 -11.46 20.49 -28.92
C SER A 163 -10.01 20.75 -28.45
N ALA A 164 -9.63 20.24 -27.28
CA ALA A 164 -8.28 20.35 -26.75
C ALA A 164 -7.37 19.26 -27.35
N LEU A 165 -6.13 19.62 -27.67
CA LEU A 165 -5.11 18.68 -28.16
C LEU A 165 -4.32 18.02 -27.02
N THR A 166 -4.45 18.52 -25.79
CA THR A 166 -3.68 18.09 -24.61
C THR A 166 -4.57 17.79 -23.41
N ILE A 167 -4.06 16.96 -22.50
CA ILE A 167 -4.81 16.37 -21.37
C ILE A 167 -4.16 16.57 -20.00
N GLY A 168 -3.23 17.53 -19.88
CA GLY A 168 -2.47 17.81 -18.67
C GLY A 168 -1.06 17.26 -18.71
N ASN A 169 -0.49 16.95 -17.55
CA ASN A 169 0.89 16.49 -17.42
C ASN A 169 0.97 15.34 -16.40
N PHE A 170 1.46 14.18 -16.85
CA PHE A 170 1.52 12.95 -16.04
C PHE A 170 2.31 13.15 -14.75
N TRP A 171 3.47 13.81 -14.82
CA TRP A 171 4.33 14.04 -13.67
C TRP A 171 3.67 14.96 -12.64
N THR A 172 2.94 15.98 -13.12
CA THR A 172 2.18 16.86 -12.24
C THR A 172 1.08 16.09 -11.51
N ASP A 173 0.29 15.29 -12.23
CA ASP A 173 -0.81 14.51 -11.67
C ASP A 173 -0.31 13.45 -10.68
N LEU A 174 0.78 12.74 -11.02
CA LEU A 174 1.41 11.74 -10.16
C LEU A 174 1.91 12.36 -8.85
N VAL A 175 2.67 13.46 -8.94
CA VAL A 175 3.23 14.15 -7.77
C VAL A 175 2.13 14.71 -6.89
N ARG A 176 1.09 15.32 -7.48
CA ARG A 176 -0.03 15.88 -6.70
C ARG A 176 -0.87 14.80 -6.04
N SER A 177 -1.19 13.72 -6.75
CA SER A 177 -1.88 12.56 -6.16
C SER A 177 -1.12 12.01 -4.96
N THR A 178 0.20 11.91 -5.08
CA THR A 178 1.05 11.40 -4.01
C THR A 178 1.15 12.38 -2.83
N LEU A 179 1.56 13.63 -3.07
CA LEU A 179 1.92 14.57 -2.01
C LEU A 179 0.73 15.26 -1.34
N TYR A 180 -0.33 15.56 -2.09
CA TYR A 180 -1.47 16.31 -1.59
C TYR A 180 -2.63 15.42 -1.14
N ILE A 181 -2.73 14.20 -1.67
CA ILE A 181 -3.87 13.31 -1.37
C ILE A 181 -3.40 12.08 -0.57
N LEU A 182 -2.61 11.20 -1.18
CA LEU A 182 -2.28 9.91 -0.57
C LEU A 182 -1.40 10.05 0.68
N LEU A 183 -0.33 10.84 0.61
CA LEU A 183 0.61 11.01 1.71
C LEU A 183 -0.02 11.59 2.99
N PRO A 184 -0.77 12.72 2.95
CA PRO A 184 -1.39 13.25 4.16
C PRO A 184 -2.47 12.32 4.72
N LEU A 185 -3.29 11.69 3.87
CA LEU A 185 -4.29 10.72 4.32
C LEU A 185 -3.64 9.48 4.93
N ALA A 186 -2.58 8.94 4.32
CA ALA A 186 -1.86 7.79 4.83
C ALA A 186 -1.12 8.12 6.13
N LEU A 187 -0.57 9.33 6.27
CA LEU A 187 0.02 9.78 7.52
C LEU A 187 -1.01 9.83 8.64
N LEU A 188 -2.18 10.46 8.41
CA LEU A 188 -3.25 10.48 9.40
C LEU A 188 -3.74 9.07 9.77
N LEU A 189 -4.01 8.23 8.77
CA LEU A 189 -4.47 6.87 8.99
C LEU A 189 -3.43 6.02 9.72
N SER A 190 -2.15 6.11 9.35
CA SER A 190 -1.08 5.35 10.03
C SER A 190 -0.96 5.74 11.51
N LEU A 191 -1.05 7.02 11.85
CA LEU A 191 -1.05 7.47 13.25
C LEU A 191 -2.26 6.93 14.03
N LEU A 192 -3.45 6.95 13.42
CA LEU A 192 -4.65 6.35 14.01
C LEU A 192 -4.48 4.85 14.21
N LEU A 193 -3.90 4.14 13.25
CA LEU A 193 -3.63 2.70 13.34
C LEU A 193 -2.62 2.38 14.45
N VAL A 194 -1.51 3.13 14.55
CA VAL A 194 -0.53 2.99 15.63
C VAL A 194 -1.20 3.20 16.98
N SER A 195 -2.11 4.18 17.10
CA SER A 195 -2.84 4.43 18.36
C SER A 195 -3.70 3.23 18.81
N GLN A 196 -4.07 2.34 17.89
CA GLN A 196 -4.85 1.13 18.17
C GLN A 196 -3.98 -0.12 18.39
N GLY A 197 -2.66 -0.02 18.25
CA GLY A 197 -1.72 -1.13 18.45
C GLY A 197 -1.13 -1.74 17.18
N VAL A 198 -1.33 -1.11 16.01
CA VAL A 198 -0.61 -1.51 14.78
C VAL A 198 0.88 -1.20 14.94
N VAL A 199 1.73 -2.16 14.60
CA VAL A 199 3.17 -2.05 14.84
C VAL A 199 3.82 -1.06 13.86
N GLN A 200 4.70 -0.19 14.38
CA GLN A 200 5.52 0.71 13.59
C GLN A 200 6.90 0.87 14.26
N THR A 201 7.87 0.04 13.89
CA THR A 201 9.21 0.05 14.49
C THR A 201 10.28 -0.46 13.53
N PHE A 202 11.54 -0.13 13.79
CA PHE A 202 12.71 -0.74 13.13
C PHE A 202 13.45 -1.74 14.01
N ALA A 203 12.85 -2.14 15.14
CA ALA A 203 13.42 -3.15 16.02
C ALA A 203 13.60 -4.51 15.33
N SER A 204 14.55 -5.29 15.84
CA SER A 204 14.69 -6.71 15.50
C SER A 204 13.50 -7.52 16.01
N TYR A 205 13.34 -8.73 15.46
CA TYR A 205 12.31 -9.65 15.93
C TYR A 205 12.52 -9.99 17.39
N GLN A 206 11.42 -10.07 18.14
CA GLN A 206 11.44 -10.23 19.59
C GLN A 206 11.17 -11.69 19.93
N THR A 207 12.08 -12.32 20.67
CA THR A 207 11.85 -13.64 21.24
C THR A 207 11.17 -13.48 22.60
N VAL A 208 9.98 -14.07 22.75
CA VAL A 208 9.19 -14.00 23.98
C VAL A 208 9.01 -15.40 24.57
N THR A 209 9.19 -15.52 25.88
CA THR A 209 8.90 -16.75 26.63
C THR A 209 7.40 -16.91 26.81
N LEU A 210 6.87 -18.08 26.48
CA LEU A 210 5.46 -18.41 26.61
C LEU A 210 5.09 -18.68 28.08
N LEU A 211 3.94 -18.17 28.51
CA LEU A 211 3.40 -18.44 29.85
C LEU A 211 3.02 -19.92 30.02
N GLN A 212 2.50 -20.53 28.96
CA GLN A 212 2.20 -21.96 28.90
C GLN A 212 2.99 -22.57 27.74
N PRO A 213 3.82 -23.59 27.98
CA PRO A 213 4.51 -24.29 26.92
C PRO A 213 3.51 -24.91 25.94
N ALA A 214 3.74 -24.73 24.64
CA ALA A 214 2.88 -25.25 23.59
C ALA A 214 3.43 -26.58 23.07
N SER A 215 2.71 -27.68 23.29
CA SER A 215 3.07 -28.98 22.72
C SER A 215 2.64 -29.07 21.27
N TYR A 216 3.54 -29.50 20.40
CA TYR A 216 3.27 -29.74 18.99
C TYR A 216 4.02 -30.98 18.48
N ALA A 217 3.50 -31.59 17.43
CA ALA A 217 4.14 -32.72 16.78
C ALA A 217 5.21 -32.20 15.82
N LYS A 218 6.49 -32.37 16.17
CA LYS A 218 7.62 -31.99 15.33
C LYS A 218 7.92 -33.12 14.34
N PRO A 219 7.95 -32.86 13.02
CA PRO A 219 8.40 -33.87 12.06
C PRO A 219 9.85 -34.29 12.33
N VAL A 220 10.09 -35.60 12.39
CA VAL A 220 11.44 -36.17 12.47
C VAL A 220 12.05 -36.03 11.09
N THR A 221 13.16 -35.29 10.98
CA THR A 221 13.86 -35.12 9.70
C THR A 221 15.11 -35.97 9.64
N ASP A 222 15.48 -36.43 8.44
CA ASP A 222 16.76 -37.08 8.20
C ASP A 222 17.93 -36.07 8.18
N ALA A 223 19.16 -36.57 7.95
CA ALA A 223 20.37 -35.75 7.87
C ALA A 223 20.35 -34.71 6.71
N SER A 224 19.41 -34.85 5.77
CA SER A 224 19.19 -33.91 4.66
C SER A 224 18.04 -32.93 4.90
N GLY A 225 17.38 -33.02 6.07
CA GLY A 225 16.26 -32.16 6.44
C GLY A 225 14.91 -32.60 5.90
N GLN A 226 14.81 -33.79 5.26
CA GLN A 226 13.54 -34.31 4.76
C GLN A 226 12.77 -35.08 5.83
N PRO A 227 11.43 -34.98 5.90
CA PRO A 227 10.64 -35.72 6.88
C PRO A 227 10.79 -37.24 6.68
N VAL A 228 11.22 -37.94 7.73
CA VAL A 228 11.25 -39.39 7.79
C VAL A 228 9.82 -39.89 7.79
N LEU A 229 9.46 -40.77 6.86
CA LEU A 229 8.12 -41.35 6.80
C LEU A 229 7.99 -42.54 7.78
N ASP A 230 6.80 -42.73 8.33
CA ASP A 230 6.43 -43.91 9.09
C ASP A 230 6.09 -45.10 8.17
N GLY A 231 5.74 -46.25 8.78
CA GLY A 231 5.36 -47.46 8.03
C GLY A 231 4.08 -47.33 7.20
N GLN A 232 3.35 -46.21 7.30
CA GLN A 232 2.15 -45.88 6.54
C GLN A 232 2.39 -44.77 5.50
N GLY A 233 3.63 -44.33 5.34
CA GLY A 233 4.00 -43.27 4.39
C GLY A 233 3.65 -41.86 4.87
N GLN A 234 3.32 -41.67 6.15
CA GLN A 234 3.08 -40.35 6.74
C GLN A 234 4.35 -39.82 7.42
N PRO A 235 4.57 -38.49 7.49
CA PRO A 235 5.69 -37.93 8.23
C PRO A 235 5.69 -38.39 9.69
N LYS A 236 6.73 -39.10 10.10
CA LYS A 236 6.95 -39.49 11.50
C LYS A 236 7.15 -38.23 12.32
N THR A 237 6.39 -38.09 13.40
CA THR A 237 6.50 -36.93 14.30
C THR A 237 6.90 -37.35 15.71
N GLU A 238 7.64 -36.49 16.41
CA GLU A 238 7.94 -36.59 17.83
C GLU A 238 7.27 -35.45 18.60
N PRO A 239 6.81 -35.67 19.85
CA PRO A 239 6.26 -34.60 20.67
C PRO A 239 7.38 -33.61 21.03
N ALA A 240 7.21 -32.35 20.64
CA ALA A 240 8.06 -31.24 21.00
C ALA A 240 7.27 -30.20 21.79
N THR A 241 7.97 -29.40 22.57
CA THR A 241 7.37 -28.33 23.36
C THR A 241 8.06 -27.02 23.03
N ALA A 242 7.29 -26.04 22.56
CA ALA A 242 7.77 -24.67 22.39
C ALA A 242 7.60 -23.91 23.72
N VAL A 243 8.69 -23.36 24.22
CA VAL A 243 8.72 -22.47 25.39
C VAL A 243 8.94 -21.00 25.01
N GLU A 244 9.33 -20.75 23.77
CA GLU A 244 9.56 -19.42 23.22
C GLU A 244 8.84 -19.25 21.88
N GLN A 245 8.50 -18.02 21.54
CA GLN A 245 7.94 -17.61 20.26
C GLN A 245 8.70 -16.39 19.73
N VAL A 246 8.96 -16.36 18.42
CA VAL A 246 9.50 -15.19 17.75
C VAL A 246 8.35 -14.33 17.23
N LEU A 247 8.34 -13.05 17.60
CA LEU A 247 7.39 -12.04 17.14
C LEU A 247 8.04 -11.19 16.06
N ALA A 248 7.53 -11.30 14.84
CA ALA A 248 7.92 -10.43 13.74
C ALA A 248 7.36 -9.02 13.95
N VAL A 249 8.21 -8.01 13.82
CA VAL A 249 7.86 -6.59 13.95
C VAL A 249 8.54 -5.79 12.84
N GLY A 250 8.01 -4.62 12.52
CA GLY A 250 8.54 -3.77 11.46
C GLY A 250 7.75 -2.48 11.26
N PRO A 251 8.07 -1.67 10.23
CA PRO A 251 7.37 -0.42 9.93
C PRO A 251 6.02 -0.68 9.23
N ALA A 252 5.13 -1.44 9.86
CA ALA A 252 3.92 -1.96 9.23
C ALA A 252 2.82 -0.89 9.07
N ALA A 253 2.56 -0.06 10.09
CA ALA A 253 1.47 0.93 10.06
C ALA A 253 1.52 1.89 8.87
N SER A 254 2.70 2.36 8.48
CA SER A 254 2.88 3.21 7.29
C SER A 254 2.48 2.49 6.00
N GLN A 255 2.82 1.20 5.88
CA GLN A 255 2.48 0.38 4.72
C GLN A 255 1.00 0.05 4.69
N ILE A 256 0.41 -0.29 5.84
CA ILE A 256 -1.01 -0.64 5.99
C ILE A 256 -1.90 0.56 5.65
N ALA A 257 -1.51 1.77 6.06
CA ALA A 257 -2.31 2.94 5.73
C ALA A 257 -2.44 3.14 4.21
N ILE A 258 -1.32 3.10 3.47
CA ILE A 258 -1.36 3.29 2.02
C ILE A 258 -1.94 2.08 1.29
N LYS A 259 -1.71 0.84 1.76
CA LYS A 259 -2.27 -0.34 1.09
C LYS A 259 -3.80 -0.29 1.07
N GLN A 260 -4.43 0.23 2.13
CA GLN A 260 -5.88 0.36 2.20
C GLN A 260 -6.37 1.58 1.39
N LEU A 261 -5.78 2.76 1.58
CA LEU A 261 -6.18 3.99 0.89
C LEU A 261 -6.03 3.90 -0.64
N GLY A 262 -4.93 3.31 -1.12
CA GLY A 262 -4.68 3.12 -2.54
C GLY A 262 -5.29 1.84 -3.12
N THR A 263 -6.09 1.12 -2.32
CA THR A 263 -6.73 -0.15 -2.67
C THR A 263 -5.75 -1.18 -3.26
N ASN A 264 -4.55 -1.23 -2.69
CA ASN A 264 -3.48 -2.10 -3.15
C ASN A 264 -3.63 -3.51 -2.55
N GLY A 265 -3.84 -3.58 -1.22
CA GLY A 265 -4.16 -4.83 -0.52
C GLY A 265 -2.98 -5.67 0.01
N GLY A 266 -1.72 -5.42 -0.38
CA GLY A 266 -0.56 -6.22 0.06
C GLY A 266 -0.17 -6.04 1.53
N GLY A 267 -0.18 -7.12 2.31
CA GLY A 267 0.11 -7.14 3.75
C GLY A 267 1.61 -7.04 4.07
N PHE A 268 1.93 -6.58 5.27
CA PHE A 268 3.30 -6.64 5.80
C PHE A 268 3.63 -8.07 6.26
N PHE A 269 2.64 -8.75 6.83
CA PHE A 269 2.69 -10.14 7.27
C PHE A 269 1.85 -11.03 6.35
N ASN A 270 2.12 -12.35 6.36
CA ASN A 270 1.45 -13.32 5.50
C ASN A 270 -0.08 -13.29 5.60
N VAL A 271 -0.62 -13.25 6.83
CA VAL A 271 -2.08 -13.23 7.05
C VAL A 271 -2.70 -11.82 6.97
N ASN A 272 -1.92 -10.84 6.53
CA ASN A 272 -2.38 -9.52 6.10
C ASN A 272 -3.29 -8.85 7.15
N SER A 273 -4.49 -8.41 6.76
CA SER A 273 -5.41 -7.63 7.60
C SER A 273 -6.11 -8.47 8.69
N ALA A 274 -5.86 -9.79 8.74
CA ALA A 274 -6.24 -10.63 9.87
C ALA A 274 -5.13 -10.70 10.95
N HIS A 275 -3.92 -10.23 10.65
CA HIS A 275 -2.82 -10.23 11.60
C HIS A 275 -3.05 -9.19 12.71
N PRO A 276 -2.89 -9.53 14.00
CA PRO A 276 -3.11 -8.59 15.09
C PRO A 276 -2.21 -7.34 15.02
N PHE A 277 -0.99 -7.45 14.49
CA PHE A 277 -0.12 -6.28 14.28
C PHE A 277 -0.48 -5.43 13.06
N GLU A 278 -1.42 -5.87 12.21
CA GLU A 278 -1.95 -5.04 11.12
C GLU A 278 -3.34 -4.47 11.42
N ASN A 279 -4.15 -5.20 12.17
CA ASN A 279 -5.53 -4.86 12.46
C ASN A 279 -5.97 -5.34 13.85
N PRO A 280 -5.50 -4.68 14.92
CA PRO A 280 -5.63 -5.16 16.30
C PRO A 280 -7.05 -5.04 16.88
N THR A 281 -7.89 -4.13 16.37
CA THR A 281 -9.16 -3.76 17.00
C THR A 281 -10.31 -3.63 16.00
N PRO A 282 -11.57 -3.72 16.44
CA PRO A 282 -12.73 -3.38 15.60
C PRO A 282 -12.67 -1.95 15.06
N TRP A 283 -12.08 -1.01 15.82
CA TRP A 283 -11.94 0.37 15.38
C TRP A 283 -10.90 0.53 14.27
N SER A 284 -9.72 -0.10 14.39
CA SER A 284 -8.75 -0.14 13.29
C SER A 284 -9.35 -0.80 12.05
N ASN A 285 -10.16 -1.84 12.24
CA ASN A 285 -10.83 -2.51 11.13
C ASN A 285 -11.82 -1.57 10.41
N PHE A 286 -12.64 -0.84 11.18
CA PHE A 286 -13.55 0.15 10.62
C PHE A 286 -12.80 1.21 9.80
N LEU A 287 -11.70 1.75 10.33
CA LEU A 287 -10.86 2.73 9.62
C LEU A 287 -10.25 2.17 8.33
N GLN A 288 -9.79 0.91 8.35
CA GLN A 288 -9.24 0.25 7.15
C GLN A 288 -10.31 0.03 6.08
N VAL A 289 -11.49 -0.47 6.46
CA VAL A 289 -12.61 -0.68 5.52
C VAL A 289 -13.13 0.66 4.97
N LEU A 290 -13.12 1.73 5.77
CA LEU A 290 -13.43 3.07 5.31
C LEU A 290 -12.40 3.56 4.28
N ALA A 291 -11.11 3.36 4.56
CA ALA A 291 -10.02 3.79 3.70
C ALA A 291 -10.07 3.16 2.29
N ILE A 292 -10.49 1.89 2.17
CA ILE A 292 -10.63 1.19 0.89
C ILE A 292 -11.57 1.93 -0.06
N LEU A 293 -12.74 2.38 0.41
CA LEU A 293 -13.74 3.02 -0.47
C LEU A 293 -13.67 4.55 -0.49
N LEU A 294 -12.91 5.17 0.44
CA LEU A 294 -12.91 6.62 0.62
C LEU A 294 -12.43 7.36 -0.64
N VAL A 295 -11.25 7.01 -1.16
CA VAL A 295 -10.68 7.66 -2.36
C VAL A 295 -11.54 7.41 -3.60
N PRO A 296 -11.91 6.15 -3.98
CA PRO A 296 -12.72 5.93 -5.17
C PRO A 296 -14.11 6.57 -5.08
N ALA A 297 -14.77 6.55 -3.91
CA ALA A 297 -16.06 7.22 -3.75
C ALA A 297 -15.93 8.76 -3.86
N ALA A 298 -14.87 9.33 -3.30
CA ALA A 298 -14.60 10.76 -3.41
C ALA A 298 -14.22 11.18 -4.84
N LEU A 299 -13.58 10.31 -5.62
CA LEU A 299 -13.28 10.55 -7.04
C LEU A 299 -14.54 10.65 -7.91
N CYS A 300 -15.64 9.98 -7.55
CA CYS A 300 -16.94 10.20 -8.20
C CYS A 300 -17.41 11.66 -8.03
N TYR A 301 -17.28 12.23 -6.83
CA TYR A 301 -17.62 13.63 -6.60
C TYR A 301 -16.61 14.59 -7.27
N THR A 302 -15.33 14.23 -7.30
CA THR A 302 -14.30 14.97 -8.05
C THR A 302 -14.65 15.06 -9.53
N PHE A 303 -15.09 13.95 -10.14
CA PHE A 303 -15.57 13.92 -11.52
C PHE A 303 -16.70 14.92 -11.74
N GLY A 304 -17.79 14.83 -10.97
CA GLY A 304 -18.93 15.75 -11.07
C GLY A 304 -18.54 17.23 -10.94
N MET A 305 -17.62 17.55 -10.03
CA MET A 305 -17.07 18.90 -9.88
C MET A 305 -16.30 19.36 -11.12
N MET A 306 -15.37 18.54 -11.61
CA MET A 306 -14.48 18.88 -12.73
C MET A 306 -15.22 18.94 -14.08
N VAL A 307 -16.33 18.22 -14.24
CA VAL A 307 -17.20 18.34 -15.44
C VAL A 307 -18.27 19.43 -15.32
N GLY A 308 -18.41 20.03 -14.13
CA GLY A 308 -19.33 21.14 -13.87
C GLY A 308 -20.77 20.74 -13.51
N ASP A 309 -21.06 19.45 -13.27
CA ASP A 309 -22.37 18.96 -12.79
C ASP A 309 -22.18 17.82 -11.78
N THR A 310 -22.42 18.11 -10.50
CA THR A 310 -22.28 17.14 -9.38
C THR A 310 -23.36 16.07 -9.35
N ARG A 311 -24.31 16.08 -10.30
CA ARG A 311 -25.31 15.00 -10.48
C ARG A 311 -24.78 13.83 -11.31
N GLN A 312 -23.72 14.05 -12.09
CA GLN A 312 -23.00 13.03 -12.87
C GLN A 312 -22.06 12.25 -11.96
#